data_AF-A0A961JMU6-F1
#
_entry.id   AF-A0A961JMU6-F1
#
_cell.length_a   1.000
_cell.length_b   1.000
_cell.length_c   1.000
_cell.angle_alpha   90.00
_cell.angle_beta   90.00
_cell.angle_gamma   90.00
#
_symmetry.space_group_name_H-M   'P 1'
#
loop_
_entity.id
_entity.type
_entity.pdbx_description
1 polymer ?
#
loop_
_entity_poly.entity_id
_entity_poly.type
_entity_poly.pdbx_seq_one_letter_code
_entity_poly.pdbx_strand_id
1 'polypeptide(L)' 'EDEQAFAELNAANPIFVEDAARLFCEQLQKDPRVGDFRVIASHQESLHSHDAVSVLFEGETFAATSMDPRLFSSLIHVG' A
#
# COMPACT_ATOMS: atom_id res chain seq x y z
N GLU A 1 -26.03 4.62 11.13
CA GLU A 1 -26.17 4.51 9.66
C GLU A 1 -24.80 4.52 9.00
N ASP A 2 -23.94 5.49 9.32
CA ASP A 2 -22.59 5.63 8.75
C ASP A 2 -21.65 4.44 9.00
N GLU A 3 -21.56 3.92 10.23
CA GLU A 3 -20.69 2.78 10.52
C GLU A 3 -21.14 1.48 9.84
N GLN A 4 -22.46 1.25 9.75
CA GLN A 4 -23.01 0.08 9.08
C GLN A 4 -22.78 0.15 7.57
N ALA A 5 -23.09 1.29 6.94
CA ALA A 5 -22.83 1.50 5.52
C ALA A 5 -21.32 1.39 5.20
N PHE A 6 -20.45 1.90 6.08
CA PHE A 6 -19.01 1.75 5.96
C PHE A 6 -18.58 0.27 6.06
N ALA A 7 -19.08 -0.47 7.04
CA ALA A 7 -18.76 -1.89 7.20
C ALA A 7 -19.25 -2.72 6.00
N GLU A 8 -20.47 -2.49 5.52
CA GLU A 8 -21.03 -3.16 4.35
C GLU A 8 -20.24 -2.87 3.08
N LEU A 9 -19.83 -1.61 2.88
CA LEU A 9 -19.05 -1.22 1.71
C LEU A 9 -17.65 -1.85 1.71
N ASN A 10 -16.97 -1.87 2.86
CA ASN A 10 -15.66 -2.52 2.98
C ASN A 10 -15.77 -4.05 2.82
N ALA A 11 -16.83 -4.66 3.37
CA ALA A 11 -17.08 -6.09 3.21
C ALA A 11 -17.41 -6.47 1.75
N ALA A 12 -18.08 -5.57 1.00
CA ALA A 12 -18.43 -5.79 -0.40
C ALA A 12 -17.26 -5.56 -1.37
N ASN A 13 -16.20 -4.87 -0.95
CA ASN A 13 -15.04 -4.53 -1.80
C ASN A 13 -13.71 -4.95 -1.15
N PRO A 14 -13.52 -6.24 -0.82
CA PRO A 14 -12.25 -6.71 -0.30
C PRO A 14 -11.17 -6.57 -1.38
N ILE A 15 -10.03 -5.99 -1.01
CA ILE A 15 -8.86 -5.88 -1.87
C ILE A 15 -7.65 -6.47 -1.15
N PHE A 16 -6.76 -7.13 -1.89
CA PHE A 16 -5.47 -7.54 -1.34
C PHE A 16 -4.51 -6.34 -1.26
N VAL A 17 -3.45 -6.46 -0.46
CA VAL A 17 -2.45 -5.40 -0.29
C VAL A 17 -1.74 -5.07 -1.62
N GLU A 18 -1.61 -6.05 -2.51
CA GLU A 18 -1.09 -5.89 -3.87
C GLU A 18 -2.05 -5.08 -4.76
N ASP A 19 -3.36 -5.29 -4.62
CA ASP A 19 -4.37 -4.52 -5.36
C ASP A 19 -4.36 -3.06 -4.93
N ALA A 20 -4.23 -2.80 -3.62
CA ALA A 20 -4.06 -1.44 -3.11
C ALA A 20 -2.86 -0.75 -3.77
N ALA A 21 -1.69 -1.41 -3.79
CA ALA A 21 -0.50 -0.86 -4.44
C ALA A 21 -0.70 -0.58 -5.94
N ARG A 22 -1.41 -1.47 -6.67
CA ARG A 22 -1.74 -1.28 -8.11
C ARG A 22 -2.68 -0.10 -8.33
N LEU A 23 -3.71 0.07 -7.49
CA LEU A 23 -4.66 1.17 -7.61
C LEU A 23 -3.96 2.53 -7.44
N PHE A 24 -3.07 2.66 -6.45
CA PHE A 24 -2.27 3.87 -6.29
C PHE A 24 -1.35 4.11 -7.48
N CYS A 25 -0.66 3.06 -7.94
CA CYS A 25 0.21 3.13 -9.11
C CYS A 25 -0.54 3.66 -10.35
N GLU A 26 -1.72 3.11 -10.65
CA GLU A 26 -2.52 3.51 -11.80
C GLU A 26 -2.88 5.00 -11.77
N GLN A 27 -3.23 5.55 -10.59
CA GLN A 27 -3.56 6.96 -10.48
C GLN A 27 -2.32 7.85 -10.58
N LEU A 28 -1.19 7.43 -10.01
CA LEU A 28 0.07 8.17 -10.09
C LEU A 28 0.61 8.23 -11.53
N GLN A 29 0.53 7.11 -12.28
CA GLN A 29 0.92 7.08 -13.71
C GLN A 29 0.07 8.01 -14.59
N LYS A 30 -1.19 8.29 -14.20
CA LYS A 30 -2.07 9.19 -14.94
C LYS A 30 -1.77 10.67 -14.70
N ASP A 31 -1.01 11.00 -13.65
CA ASP A 31 -0.63 12.38 -13.34
C ASP A 31 0.72 12.73 -13.96
N PRO A 32 0.77 13.54 -15.04
CA PRO A 32 2.01 13.87 -15.73
C PRO A 32 2.99 14.71 -14.89
N ARG A 33 2.58 15.18 -13.70
CA ARG A 33 3.46 15.88 -12.75
C ARG A 33 4.28 14.91 -11.91
N VAL A 34 3.88 13.64 -11.87
CA VAL A 34 4.58 12.58 -11.15
C VAL A 34 5.48 11.87 -12.16
N GLY A 35 6.79 11.93 -11.91
CA GLY A 35 7.78 11.15 -12.65
C GLY A 35 7.93 9.77 -12.02
N ASP A 36 9.12 9.47 -11.53
CA ASP A 36 9.40 8.23 -10.81
C ASP A 36 8.73 8.22 -9.42
N PHE A 37 8.22 7.07 -9.00
CA PHE A 37 7.61 6.91 -7.69
C PHE A 37 7.77 5.50 -7.12
N ARG A 38 7.49 5.38 -5.83
CA ARG A 38 7.40 4.11 -5.11
C ARG A 38 6.16 4.09 -4.24
N VAL A 39 5.33 3.07 -4.40
CA VAL A 39 4.18 2.81 -3.54
C VAL A 39 4.55 1.70 -2.56
N ILE A 40 4.32 1.94 -1.27
CA ILE A 40 4.44 0.92 -0.23
C ILE A 40 3.11 0.85 0.52
N ALA A 41 2.48 -0.32 0.49
CA ALA A 41 1.24 -0.59 1.20
C ALA A 41 1.51 -1.64 2.28
N SER A 42 1.05 -1.38 3.50
CA SER A 42 1.07 -2.33 4.61
C SER A 42 -0.35 -2.64 5.03
N HIS A 43 -0.71 -3.93 5.02
CA HIS A 43 -1.95 -4.42 5.58
C HIS A 43 -1.67 -4.90 7.01
N GLN A 44 -2.14 -4.12 7.99
CA GLN A 44 -2.06 -4.45 9.40
C GLN A 44 -3.18 -5.44 9.75
N GLU A 45 -2.84 -6.72 9.70
CA GLU A 45 -3.81 -7.79 9.87
C GLU A 45 -4.07 -8.05 11.36
N SER A 46 -5.33 -7.92 11.79
CA SER A 46 -5.70 -8.12 13.20
C SER A 46 -5.58 -9.56 13.70
N LEU A 47 -5.55 -10.53 12.79
CA LEU A 47 -5.54 -11.97 13.08
C LEU A 47 -4.14 -12.60 13.06
N HIS A 48 -3.13 -11.86 12.62
CA HIS A 48 -1.76 -12.35 12.47
C HIS A 48 -0.76 -11.42 13.17
N SER A 49 0.32 -11.98 13.69
CA SER A 49 1.38 -11.20 14.36
C SER A 49 2.35 -10.56 13.36
N HIS A 50 1.98 -10.49 12.09
CA HIS A 50 2.80 -9.98 11.00
C HIS A 50 1.91 -9.22 10.01
N ASP A 51 2.48 -8.15 9.45
CA ASP A 51 1.84 -7.38 8.40
C ASP A 51 2.14 -8.01 7.03
N ALA A 52 1.17 -7.93 6.11
CA ALA A 52 1.43 -8.18 4.70
C ALA A 52 1.83 -6.86 4.02
N VAL A 53 2.98 -6.83 3.35
CA VAL A 53 3.53 -5.61 2.74
C VAL A 53 3.71 -5.78 1.23
N SER A 54 3.23 -4.81 0.46
CA SER A 54 3.41 -4.72 -1.00
C SER A 54 4.22 -3.48 -1.36
N VAL A 55 5.16 -3.64 -2.31
CA VAL A 55 6.05 -2.58 -2.78
C VAL A 55 6.04 -2.58 -4.31
N LEU A 56 5.78 -1.41 -4.90
CA LEU A 56 5.80 -1.21 -6.35
C LEU A 56 6.64 0.04 -6.69
N PHE A 57 7.39 -0.03 -7.78
CA PHE A 57 8.22 1.05 -8.28
C PHE A 57 7.85 1.38 -9.72
N GLU A 58 7.90 2.67 -10.07
CA GLU A 58 7.84 3.16 -11.44
C GLU A 58 9.08 4.03 -11.69
N GLY A 59 9.79 3.77 -12.79
CA GLY A 59 11.05 4.44 -13.13
C GLY A 59 12.31 3.86 -12.48
N GLU A 60 13.46 4.51 -12.72
CA GLU A 60 14.78 4.01 -12.31
C GLU A 60 15.24 4.58 -10.96
N THR A 61 14.70 5.73 -10.53
CA THR A 61 15.14 6.45 -9.31
C THR A 61 15.07 5.60 -8.06
N PHE A 62 14.09 4.69 -7.99
CA PHE A 62 13.85 3.83 -6.83
C PHE A 62 14.11 2.34 -7.11
N ALA A 63 14.59 2.01 -8.31
CA ALA A 63 14.93 0.65 -8.69
C ALA A 63 16.18 0.19 -7.91
N ALA A 64 15.97 -0.41 -6.75
CA ALA A 64 17.02 -0.96 -5.92
C ALA A 64 16.94 -2.50 -5.91
N THR A 65 18.08 -3.18 -6.06
CA THR A 65 18.17 -4.65 -5.97
C THR A 65 17.95 -5.16 -4.53
N SER A 66 18.02 -4.26 -3.54
CA SER A 66 17.82 -4.58 -2.12
C SER A 66 17.10 -3.44 -1.41
N MET A 67 16.35 -3.77 -0.36
CA MET A 67 15.62 -2.81 0.46
C MET A 67 16.28 -2.70 1.84
N ASP A 68 16.48 -1.48 2.34
CA ASP A 68 16.90 -1.26 3.72
C ASP A 68 15.78 -1.77 4.65
N PRO A 69 16.05 -2.67 5.62
CA PRO A 69 15.04 -3.14 6.57
C PRO A 69 14.35 -2.00 7.35
N ARG A 70 15.03 -0.86 7.53
CA ARG A 70 14.46 0.33 8.18
C ARG A 70 13.46 1.07 7.29
N LEU A 71 13.35 0.76 6.01
CA LEU A 71 12.37 1.37 5.12
C LEU A 71 10.93 1.18 5.64
N PHE A 72 10.68 0.05 6.29
CA PHE A 72 9.36 -0.29 6.81
C PHE A 72 9.12 0.25 8.22
N SER A 73 10.11 0.86 8.89
CA SER A 73 9.98 1.25 10.29
C SER A 73 8.90 2.31 10.51
N SER A 74 8.63 3.16 9.52
CA SER A 74 7.55 4.15 9.58
C SER A 74 6.16 3.57 9.30
N LEU A 75 6.08 2.33 8.83
CA LEU A 75 4.81 1.64 8.53
C LEU A 75 4.30 0.81 9.71
N ILE A 76 5.16 0.59 10.70
CA ILE A 76 4.81 -0.07 11.96
C ILE A 76 4.14 0.98 12.85
N HIS A 77 2.85 0.83 13.10
CA HIS A 77 2.19 1.62 14.13
C HIS A 77 2.59 1.06 15.49
N VAL A 78 3.47 1.78 16.21
CA VAL A 78 3.72 1.51 17.62
C VAL A 78 2.55 2.12 18.37
N GLY A 79 1.64 1.27 18.85
CA GLY A 79 0.44 1.69 19.58
C GLY A 79 0.72 2.57 20.79
#